data_AF-A0AAN6D829-F1
#
_entry.id   AF-A0AAN6D829-F1
#
_cell.length_a   1.000
_cell.length_b   1.000
_cell.length_c   1.000
_cell.angle_alpha   90.00
_cell.angle_beta   90.00
_cell.angle_gamma   90.00
#
_symmetry.space_group_name_H-M   'P 1'
#
loop_
_entity.id
_entity.type
_entity.pdbx_description
1 polymer ?
#
loop_
_entity_poly.entity_id
_entity_poly.type
_entity_poly.pdbx_seq_one_letter_code
_entity_poly.pdbx_strand_id
1 'polypeptide(L)'
;MLLRCLRRPALFSGIRTVRPYSTKGKLEDDDDLNFDAVDILKRPSSDEDGLPQFQSFDWFKVLNSPPTEPKKLPAPERVKNLQSELLKYTSMESIEKLVPDFLTAFNNSLSEFGDRFLQDAVAEDETLHMIAEQEGKETAYYQAVVGLLKGQTDIQILNMRLQTPREEVEEGLYSRFVASISEEDDKFNIRTVLEEYAKFPVPRAKHIQPEHLETFLERFKMYCLYLSPELVNLVFQDVIDSGMMITQEELVRSLSCTLASSEDFDENTYRQYKQVFTGSGFELNVEAYNMLLTACVVARNSALFDKILADMNEAGVQPNRTTFQLMADHCGNTRDTNRLLNLLEMRLVQIPLFLDPNEIATFANALLNCGEKQLAKDMVGVPLLVRDLCIHHNELDVSSYDENSLEDQLHMIPYHSPLDMFDFLTRDQRLFMFYPVIPEWTFDVFAEHAESFKDIQEVVQNVHANSIGISIPVATKYMELFYQDRNRLRMDLLRNVTDELLGSTQEKALYLISNPQMVELVVKLGHHFVQTGELPNDDVTTRALTELQTELDIGAALNTEDALDKRLRNVSSLLNYSFESS
;
A
#
# COMPACT_ATOMS: atom_id res chain seq x y z
N MET A 1 -23.65 -6.84 -30.16
CA MET A 1 -24.89 -7.20 -29.44
C MET A 1 -24.84 -6.83 -27.95
N LEU A 2 -23.65 -6.80 -27.31
CA LEU A 2 -23.45 -6.26 -25.95
C LEU A 2 -23.85 -4.78 -25.76
N LEU A 3 -23.70 -3.92 -26.78
CA LEU A 3 -24.10 -2.50 -26.72
C LEU A 3 -25.63 -2.23 -26.74
N ARG A 4 -26.49 -3.24 -26.97
CA ARG A 4 -27.96 -3.07 -26.98
C ARG A 4 -28.64 -3.46 -25.66
N CYS A 5 -27.92 -4.02 -24.69
CA CYS A 5 -28.44 -4.33 -23.36
C CYS A 5 -28.28 -3.17 -22.35
N LEU A 6 -27.66 -2.05 -22.75
CA LEU A 6 -27.40 -0.85 -21.95
C LEU A 6 -28.64 0.06 -21.72
N ARG A 7 -29.83 -0.53 -21.55
CA ARG A 7 -31.05 0.22 -21.20
C ARG A 7 -31.79 -0.40 -20.02
N ARG A 8 -31.14 -0.44 -18.86
CA ARG A 8 -31.82 -0.29 -17.56
C ARG A 8 -30.93 0.53 -16.61
N PRO A 9 -31.45 1.63 -16.04
CA PRO A 9 -30.68 2.46 -15.15
C PRO A 9 -30.62 1.87 -13.73
N ALA A 10 -29.43 1.95 -13.15
CA ALA A 10 -29.13 2.24 -11.76
C ALA A 10 -29.45 1.18 -10.67
N LEU A 11 -28.41 0.86 -9.90
CA LEU A 11 -28.48 0.54 -8.45
C LEU A 11 -29.38 1.52 -7.65
N PHE A 12 -29.69 2.68 -8.23
CA PHE A 12 -30.43 3.78 -7.61
C PHE A 12 -31.91 3.93 -8.05
N SER A 13 -32.54 2.95 -8.73
CA SER A 13 -33.96 3.10 -9.16
C SER A 13 -34.95 2.02 -8.70
N GLY A 14 -34.57 1.12 -7.78
CA GLY A 14 -35.34 -0.10 -7.52
C GLY A 14 -35.44 -0.58 -6.08
N ILE A 15 -35.35 0.28 -5.05
CA ILE A 15 -35.75 -0.13 -3.69
C ILE A 15 -37.27 -0.26 -3.65
N ARG A 16 -37.81 -1.43 -4.04
CA ARG A 16 -39.12 -1.84 -3.60
C ARG A 16 -39.03 -2.08 -2.10
N THR A 17 -39.58 -1.13 -1.35
CA THR A 17 -40.01 -1.30 0.05
C THR A 17 -40.52 -2.73 0.28
N VAL A 18 -39.70 -3.56 0.92
CA VAL A 18 -40.21 -4.74 1.61
C VAL A 18 -41.02 -4.18 2.76
N ARG A 19 -42.34 -4.33 2.70
CA ARG A 19 -43.24 -3.85 3.73
C ARG A 19 -42.83 -4.48 5.07
N PRO A 20 -42.80 -3.72 6.18
CA PRO A 20 -42.66 -4.30 7.50
C PRO A 20 -43.87 -5.21 7.76
N TYR A 21 -43.61 -6.47 8.12
CA TYR A 21 -44.67 -7.35 8.63
C TYR A 21 -45.28 -6.68 9.87
N SER A 22 -46.52 -6.21 9.72
CA SER A 22 -47.30 -5.63 10.80
C SER A 22 -47.77 -6.73 11.75
N THR A 23 -47.31 -6.71 12.99
CA THR A 23 -47.75 -7.60 14.07
C THR A 23 -49.10 -7.17 14.62
N LYS A 24 -50.20 -7.58 13.96
CA LYS A 24 -51.53 -7.71 14.61
C LYS A 24 -52.32 -8.86 13.99
N GLY A 25 -52.31 -10.00 14.67
CA GLY A 25 -53.20 -11.14 14.41
C GLY A 25 -52.80 -12.33 15.29
N LYS A 26 -53.61 -12.64 16.31
CA LYS A 26 -53.50 -13.85 17.13
C LYS A 26 -53.87 -15.09 16.31
N LEU A 27 -53.12 -16.18 16.48
CA LEU A 27 -53.46 -17.61 16.37
C LEU A 27 -52.12 -18.36 16.64
N GLU A 28 -51.92 -18.86 17.86
CA GLU A 28 -52.23 -20.23 18.33
C GLU A 28 -51.15 -21.25 17.89
N ASP A 29 -50.31 -21.57 18.88
CA ASP A 29 -49.56 -22.80 19.19
C ASP A 29 -49.34 -23.79 18.05
N ASP A 30 -48.09 -23.88 17.60
CA ASP A 30 -47.39 -25.15 17.39
C ASP A 30 -45.86 -24.92 17.50
N ASP A 31 -45.28 -25.73 18.38
CA ASP A 31 -43.94 -25.78 18.98
C ASP A 31 -42.67 -25.38 18.19
N ASP A 32 -41.80 -24.69 18.94
CA ASP A 32 -40.33 -24.67 18.92
C ASP A 32 -39.55 -24.08 17.73
N LEU A 33 -39.54 -22.73 17.64
CA LEU A 33 -38.31 -21.97 17.39
C LEU A 33 -38.27 -20.78 18.36
N ASN A 34 -37.64 -20.98 19.52
CA ASN A 34 -37.41 -19.92 20.48
C ASN A 34 -36.34 -18.95 19.95
N PHE A 35 -36.76 -17.92 19.21
CA PHE A 35 -35.96 -16.72 18.95
C PHE A 35 -36.08 -15.76 20.15
N ASP A 36 -35.74 -16.25 21.34
CA ASP A 36 -35.30 -15.35 22.40
C ASP A 36 -33.98 -14.75 21.93
N ALA A 37 -33.99 -13.44 21.76
CA ALA A 37 -32.87 -12.61 21.35
C ALA A 37 -31.54 -13.12 21.93
N VAL A 38 -30.68 -13.66 21.06
CA VAL A 38 -29.27 -13.75 21.43
C VAL A 38 -28.76 -12.32 21.44
N ASP A 39 -28.61 -11.82 22.66
CA ASP A 39 -28.20 -10.49 23.08
C ASP A 39 -26.69 -10.26 22.72
N ILE A 40 -26.27 -10.58 21.49
CA ILE A 40 -24.86 -10.55 21.03
C ILE A 40 -24.37 -9.11 20.79
N LEU A 41 -25.25 -8.11 20.79
CA LEU A 41 -24.88 -6.69 20.68
C LEU A 41 -24.61 -6.01 22.02
N LYS A 42 -24.61 -6.74 23.14
CA LYS A 42 -24.00 -6.21 24.37
C LYS A 42 -22.49 -6.31 24.24
N ARG A 43 -21.84 -5.15 24.09
CA ARG A 43 -20.43 -5.00 24.47
C ARG A 43 -20.22 -5.75 25.80
N PRO A 44 -19.16 -6.56 25.94
CA PRO A 44 -18.91 -7.25 27.20
C PRO A 44 -18.95 -6.21 28.32
N SER A 45 -19.80 -6.45 29.32
CA SER A 45 -19.84 -5.63 30.52
C SER A 45 -18.42 -5.58 31.09
N SER A 46 -17.91 -4.36 31.25
CA SER A 46 -16.51 -4.02 31.50
C SER A 46 -15.95 -4.43 32.86
N ASP A 47 -16.57 -5.36 33.58
CA ASP A 47 -16.23 -5.71 34.95
C ASP A 47 -16.40 -7.20 35.21
N GLU A 48 -15.55 -8.05 34.62
CA GLU A 48 -15.07 -9.31 35.20
C GLU A 48 -14.03 -9.91 34.23
N ASP A 49 -12.93 -10.41 34.78
CA ASP A 49 -11.84 -11.14 34.10
C ASP A 49 -10.82 -10.32 33.27
N GLY A 50 -9.83 -9.76 33.98
CA GLY A 50 -8.41 -10.07 33.78
C GLY A 50 -7.71 -9.75 32.45
N LEU A 51 -8.37 -9.18 31.44
CA LEU A 51 -7.70 -8.57 30.29
C LEU A 51 -7.34 -7.12 30.64
N PRO A 52 -6.11 -6.64 30.37
CA PRO A 52 -5.76 -5.25 30.61
C PRO A 52 -6.72 -4.36 29.83
N GLN A 53 -7.53 -3.56 30.53
CA GLN A 53 -8.32 -2.51 29.91
C GLN A 53 -7.35 -1.59 29.15
N PHE A 54 -7.38 -1.62 27.81
CA PHE A 54 -6.84 -0.54 27.01
C PHE A 54 -7.41 0.75 27.61
N GLN A 55 -6.57 1.60 28.19
CA GLN A 55 -6.99 3.00 28.36
C GLN A 55 -7.34 3.46 26.96
N SER A 56 -8.63 3.70 26.68
CA SER A 56 -9.07 4.01 25.32
C SER A 56 -8.30 5.23 24.84
N PHE A 57 -7.33 5.02 23.96
CA PHE A 57 -6.57 6.08 23.35
C PHE A 57 -7.52 6.82 22.40
N ASP A 58 -7.96 8.00 22.81
CA ASP A 58 -8.88 8.83 22.03
C ASP A 58 -8.10 9.52 20.90
N TRP A 59 -7.83 8.76 19.84
CA TRP A 59 -7.06 9.20 18.66
C TRP A 59 -7.67 10.44 18.02
N PHE A 60 -9.01 10.52 17.98
CA PHE A 60 -9.72 11.64 17.37
C PHE A 60 -9.53 12.91 18.18
N LYS A 61 -9.58 12.80 19.52
CA LYS A 61 -9.20 13.89 20.39
C LYS A 61 -7.74 14.27 20.21
N VAL A 62 -6.79 13.34 20.16
CA VAL A 62 -5.36 13.68 19.98
C VAL A 62 -5.10 14.40 18.66
N LEU A 63 -5.69 13.92 17.57
CA LEU A 63 -5.58 14.53 16.24
C LEU A 63 -6.10 15.97 16.24
N ASN A 64 -7.29 16.19 16.81
CA ASN A 64 -7.98 17.48 16.80
C ASN A 64 -7.69 18.36 18.03
N SER A 65 -6.91 17.87 18.99
CA SER A 65 -6.66 18.60 20.23
C SER A 65 -5.85 19.85 19.94
N PRO A 66 -6.26 21.01 20.48
CA PRO A 66 -5.32 22.10 20.65
C PRO A 66 -4.20 21.59 21.57
N PRO A 67 -2.95 22.01 21.33
CA PRO A 67 -1.81 21.40 21.97
C PRO A 67 -1.87 21.43 23.52
N THR A 68 -1.85 20.27 24.20
CA THR A 68 -1.72 20.14 25.67
C THR A 68 -0.26 20.13 26.11
N GLU A 69 0.16 20.82 27.19
CA GLU A 69 1.57 20.82 27.66
C GLU A 69 2.18 19.40 27.73
N PRO A 70 3.32 19.12 27.06
CA PRO A 70 4.31 20.05 26.48
C PRO A 70 3.99 20.58 25.06
N LYS A 71 2.83 20.27 24.48
CA LYS A 71 2.46 20.59 23.10
C LYS A 71 2.18 22.09 22.85
N LYS A 72 1.98 22.96 23.87
CA LYS A 72 1.71 24.41 23.70
C LYS A 72 2.84 25.20 23.03
N LEU A 73 3.97 24.55 22.78
CA LEU A 73 5.13 25.12 22.13
C LEU A 73 4.77 25.55 20.69
N PRO A 74 5.31 26.67 20.17
CA PRO A 74 5.21 27.02 18.76
C PRO A 74 5.68 25.87 17.87
N ALA A 75 5.15 25.77 16.64
CA ALA A 75 5.52 24.73 15.68
C ALA A 75 7.05 24.48 15.58
N PRO A 76 7.94 25.50 15.57
CA PRO A 76 9.39 25.29 15.55
C PRO A 76 9.95 24.49 16.74
N GLU A 77 9.37 24.63 17.93
CA GLU A 77 9.80 23.91 19.13
C GLU A 77 9.25 22.49 19.15
N ARG A 78 8.03 22.28 18.65
CA ARG A 78 7.45 20.94 18.43
C ARG A 78 8.23 20.14 17.40
N VAL A 79 8.62 20.79 16.30
CA VAL A 79 9.49 20.22 15.28
C VAL A 79 10.79 19.73 15.91
N LYS A 80 11.47 20.56 16.71
CA LYS A 80 12.69 20.15 17.43
C LYS A 80 12.47 18.96 18.37
N ASN A 81 11.33 18.89 19.05
CA ASN A 81 11.01 17.74 19.90
C ASN A 81 10.83 16.47 19.07
N LEU A 82 10.08 16.53 17.96
CA LEU A 82 9.91 15.40 17.06
C LEU A 82 11.24 14.94 16.43
N GLN A 83 12.10 15.88 16.02
CA GLN A 83 13.47 15.55 15.58
C GLN A 83 14.24 14.84 16.69
N SER A 84 14.13 15.31 17.93
CA SER A 84 14.79 14.68 19.07
C SER A 84 14.22 13.29 19.37
N GLU A 85 12.91 13.07 19.24
CA GLU A 85 12.28 11.75 19.38
C GLU A 85 12.75 10.79 18.28
N LEU A 86 12.77 11.22 17.02
CA LEU A 86 13.32 10.42 15.91
C LEU A 86 14.76 10.01 16.21
N LEU A 87 15.62 10.94 16.65
CA LEU A 87 17.01 10.65 16.94
C LEU A 87 17.21 9.69 18.13
N LYS A 88 16.23 9.48 19.01
CA LYS A 88 16.38 8.48 20.09
C LYS A 88 16.51 7.05 19.56
N TYR A 89 15.98 6.78 18.37
CA TYR A 89 16.06 5.46 17.75
C TYR A 89 17.48 5.10 17.29
N THR A 90 18.38 6.08 17.12
CA THR A 90 19.79 5.85 16.76
C THR A 90 20.68 5.48 17.95
N SER A 91 20.14 5.52 19.18
CA SER A 91 20.91 5.16 20.36
C SER A 91 21.16 3.64 20.46
N MET A 92 22.33 3.23 20.95
CA MET A 92 22.66 1.81 21.11
C MET A 92 21.63 1.04 21.94
N GLU A 93 21.03 1.67 22.97
CA GLU A 93 19.97 1.06 23.77
C GLU A 93 18.72 0.75 22.93
N SER A 94 18.39 1.60 21.94
CA SER A 94 17.32 1.34 20.98
C SER A 94 17.72 0.25 20.00
N ILE A 95 18.95 0.30 19.47
CA ILE A 95 19.48 -0.69 18.50
C ILE A 95 19.50 -2.10 19.09
N GLU A 96 19.93 -2.27 20.34
CA GLU A 96 19.96 -3.57 21.05
C GLU A 96 18.56 -4.19 21.23
N LYS A 97 17.50 -3.37 21.21
CA LYS A 97 16.10 -3.83 21.35
C LYS A 97 15.44 -4.15 20.00
N LEU A 98 16.08 -3.80 18.88
CA LEU A 98 15.52 -4.02 17.56
C LEU A 98 15.78 -5.46 17.10
N VAL A 99 14.74 -6.10 16.58
CA VAL A 99 14.85 -7.46 16.02
C VAL A 99 15.35 -7.35 14.57
N PRO A 100 16.35 -8.15 14.16
CA PRO A 100 16.96 -8.08 12.83
C PRO A 100 16.03 -8.35 11.65
N ASP A 101 14.99 -9.15 11.85
CA ASP A 101 14.11 -9.64 10.79
C ASP A 101 12.63 -9.58 11.23
N PHE A 102 11.77 -9.15 10.30
CA PHE A 102 10.34 -8.98 10.55
C PHE A 102 9.66 -10.30 10.90
N LEU A 103 9.96 -11.38 10.17
CA LEU A 103 9.32 -12.68 10.40
C LEU A 103 9.72 -13.24 11.77
N THR A 104 10.96 -13.02 12.18
CA THR A 104 11.44 -13.39 13.53
C THR A 104 10.72 -12.60 14.61
N ALA A 105 10.56 -11.28 14.43
CA ALA A 105 9.83 -10.43 15.36
C ALA A 105 8.35 -10.82 15.44
N PHE A 106 7.74 -11.10 14.29
CA PHE A 106 6.35 -11.52 14.16
C PHE A 106 6.13 -12.88 14.81
N ASN A 107 6.97 -13.87 14.53
CA ASN A 107 6.86 -15.23 15.07
C ASN A 107 7.09 -15.26 16.59
N ASN A 108 8.10 -14.54 17.11
CA ASN A 108 8.31 -14.43 18.55
C ASN A 108 7.09 -13.79 19.22
N SER A 109 6.53 -12.74 18.60
CA SER A 109 5.32 -12.09 19.11
C SER A 109 4.09 -12.98 18.99
N LEU A 110 3.94 -13.76 17.91
CA LEU A 110 2.89 -14.78 17.76
C LEU A 110 2.96 -15.82 18.90
N SER A 111 4.18 -16.23 19.27
CA SER A 111 4.40 -17.16 20.38
C SER A 111 4.04 -16.57 21.74
N GLU A 112 4.22 -15.25 21.93
CA GLU A 112 3.91 -14.53 23.16
C GLU A 112 2.46 -14.01 23.24
N PHE A 113 1.82 -13.69 22.10
CA PHE A 113 0.56 -12.96 22.02
C PHE A 113 -0.67 -13.78 22.43
N GLY A 114 -0.50 -15.08 22.63
CA GLY A 114 -1.26 -15.78 23.66
C GLY A 114 -1.91 -17.05 23.16
N ASP A 115 -1.39 -18.17 23.67
CA ASP A 115 -2.03 -19.48 23.63
C ASP A 115 -3.52 -19.43 24.01
N ARG A 116 -3.96 -18.46 24.82
CA ARG A 116 -5.37 -18.31 25.25
C ARG A 116 -6.32 -17.83 24.15
N PHE A 117 -6.01 -16.75 23.45
CA PHE A 117 -6.90 -16.24 22.39
C PHE A 117 -7.03 -17.25 21.26
N LEU A 118 -5.91 -17.89 20.89
CA LEU A 118 -5.93 -18.96 19.91
C LEU A 118 -6.69 -20.18 20.44
N GLN A 119 -6.50 -20.57 21.71
CA GLN A 119 -7.26 -21.67 22.33
C GLN A 119 -8.76 -21.40 22.33
N ASP A 120 -9.20 -20.18 22.65
CA ASP A 120 -10.61 -19.81 22.67
C ASP A 120 -11.18 -19.82 21.24
N ALA A 121 -10.48 -19.22 20.27
CA ALA A 121 -10.90 -19.23 18.86
C ALA A 121 -10.90 -20.64 18.23
N VAL A 122 -9.91 -21.47 18.54
CA VAL A 122 -9.80 -22.87 18.08
C VAL A 122 -10.81 -23.78 18.77
N ALA A 123 -11.15 -23.51 20.03
CA ALA A 123 -12.18 -24.26 20.75
C ALA A 123 -13.59 -23.99 20.21
N GLU A 124 -13.82 -22.81 19.63
CA GLU A 124 -15.10 -22.41 19.04
C GLU A 124 -15.23 -22.76 17.55
N ASP A 125 -14.11 -22.98 16.84
CA ASP A 125 -14.08 -23.29 15.40
C ASP A 125 -13.26 -24.56 15.08
N GLU A 126 -13.97 -25.63 14.73
CA GLU A 126 -13.42 -26.96 14.41
C GLU A 126 -12.51 -26.94 13.16
N THR A 127 -12.72 -25.99 12.24
CA THR A 127 -11.89 -25.79 11.05
C THR A 127 -10.55 -25.17 11.42
N LEU A 128 -10.56 -24.15 12.28
CA LEU A 128 -9.34 -23.56 12.82
C LEU A 128 -8.56 -24.56 13.67
N HIS A 129 -9.25 -25.46 14.38
CA HIS A 129 -8.61 -26.59 15.06
C HIS A 129 -7.89 -27.53 14.11
N MET A 130 -8.53 -27.92 13.00
CA MET A 130 -7.91 -28.76 11.98
C MET A 130 -6.66 -28.10 11.38
N ILE A 131 -6.73 -26.80 11.07
CA ILE A 131 -5.59 -26.04 10.53
C ILE A 131 -4.49 -25.95 11.58
N ALA A 132 -4.82 -25.74 12.85
CA ALA A 132 -3.84 -25.70 13.94
C ALA A 132 -3.10 -27.05 14.09
N GLU A 133 -3.79 -28.18 13.88
CA GLU A 133 -3.20 -29.51 13.93
C GLU A 133 -2.39 -29.88 12.69
N GLN A 134 -2.83 -29.47 11.49
CA GLN A 134 -2.23 -29.87 10.22
C GLN A 134 -1.14 -28.92 9.74
N GLU A 135 -1.38 -27.61 9.87
CA GLU A 135 -0.54 -26.54 9.33
C GLU A 135 0.15 -25.71 10.43
N GLY A 136 -0.19 -25.95 11.69
CA GLY A 136 0.42 -25.34 12.86
C GLY A 136 -0.40 -24.18 13.45
N LYS A 137 -0.15 -23.90 14.73
CA LYS A 137 -0.84 -22.86 15.52
C LYS A 137 -0.73 -21.46 14.91
N GLU A 138 0.41 -21.13 14.29
CA GLU A 138 0.66 -19.82 13.66
C GLU A 138 -0.30 -19.57 12.48
N THR A 139 -0.50 -20.57 11.62
CA THR A 139 -1.40 -20.50 10.46
C THR A 139 -2.86 -20.38 10.88
N ALA A 140 -3.29 -21.16 11.88
CA ALA A 140 -4.64 -21.08 12.42
C ALA A 140 -4.92 -19.72 13.06
N TYR A 141 -3.95 -19.18 13.80
CA TYR A 141 -4.07 -17.85 14.37
C TYR A 141 -4.18 -16.77 13.29
N TYR A 142 -3.36 -16.86 12.24
CA TYR A 142 -3.42 -15.95 11.11
C TYR A 142 -4.83 -15.95 10.48
N GLN A 143 -5.41 -17.13 10.28
CA GLN A 143 -6.76 -17.26 9.76
C GLN A 143 -7.84 -16.76 10.72
N ALA A 144 -7.68 -16.95 12.03
CA ALA A 144 -8.60 -16.43 13.04
C ALA A 144 -8.62 -14.89 13.05
N VAL A 145 -7.45 -14.25 12.97
CA VAL A 145 -7.32 -12.79 12.89
C VAL A 145 -7.84 -12.26 11.56
N VAL A 146 -7.52 -12.90 10.43
CA VAL A 146 -8.09 -12.54 9.13
C VAL A 146 -9.61 -12.72 9.14
N GLY A 147 -10.16 -13.74 9.80
CA GLY A 147 -11.60 -13.93 9.98
C GLY A 147 -12.25 -12.84 10.84
N LEU A 148 -11.55 -12.37 11.88
CA LEU A 148 -11.94 -11.20 12.66
C LEU A 148 -11.91 -9.91 11.83
N LEU A 149 -10.89 -9.73 11.00
CA LEU A 149 -10.72 -8.55 10.14
C LEU A 149 -11.71 -8.53 8.97
N LYS A 150 -12.01 -9.69 8.38
CA LYS A 150 -13.04 -9.88 7.35
C LYS A 150 -14.45 -9.92 7.94
N GLY A 151 -14.58 -10.07 9.27
CA GLY A 151 -15.83 -10.15 10.00
C GLY A 151 -16.48 -11.54 9.90
N GLN A 152 -17.07 -12.01 11.02
CA GLN A 152 -17.83 -13.27 11.07
C GLN A 152 -18.96 -13.33 10.01
N THR A 153 -19.48 -12.17 9.61
CA THR A 153 -20.52 -12.03 8.58
C THR A 153 -20.06 -12.51 7.21
N ASP A 154 -18.81 -12.25 6.81
CA ASP A 154 -18.29 -12.67 5.50
C ASP A 154 -18.18 -14.21 5.42
N ILE A 155 -17.75 -14.85 6.52
CA ILE A 155 -17.70 -16.32 6.63
C ILE A 155 -19.11 -16.92 6.53
N GLN A 156 -20.10 -16.32 7.21
CA GLN A 156 -21.50 -16.76 7.12
C GLN A 156 -22.05 -16.63 5.70
N ILE A 157 -21.68 -15.58 4.97
CA ILE A 157 -22.07 -15.37 3.57
C ILE A 157 -21.45 -16.44 2.67
N LEU A 158 -20.15 -16.74 2.83
CA LEU A 158 -19.47 -17.81 2.09
C LEU A 158 -20.15 -19.17 2.34
N ASN A 159 -20.42 -19.50 3.60
CA ASN A 159 -21.14 -20.73 3.96
C ASN A 159 -22.54 -20.80 3.34
N MET A 160 -23.26 -19.68 3.31
CA MET A 160 -24.57 -19.60 2.66
C MET A 160 -24.47 -19.80 1.13
N ARG A 161 -23.46 -19.22 0.48
CA ARG A 161 -23.22 -19.43 -0.96
C ARG A 161 -22.91 -20.88 -1.30
N LEU A 162 -22.12 -21.56 -0.46
CA LEU A 162 -21.81 -22.99 -0.61
C LEU A 162 -23.09 -23.85 -0.60
N GLN A 163 -24.06 -23.48 0.22
CA GLN A 163 -25.33 -24.22 0.38
C GLN A 163 -26.40 -23.83 -0.65
N THR A 164 -26.18 -22.76 -1.42
CA THR A 164 -27.17 -22.26 -2.38
C THR A 164 -27.28 -23.18 -3.61
N PRO A 165 -28.47 -23.69 -3.96
CA PRO A 165 -28.65 -24.62 -5.08
C PRO A 165 -28.19 -24.03 -6.43
N ARG A 166 -27.53 -24.86 -7.24
CA ARG A 166 -27.04 -24.51 -8.58
C ARG A 166 -27.93 -25.06 -9.69
N GLU A 167 -27.94 -24.38 -10.82
CA GLU A 167 -28.64 -24.81 -12.04
C GLU A 167 -27.65 -25.33 -13.07
N GLU A 168 -28.04 -26.37 -13.82
CA GLU A 168 -27.18 -26.96 -14.85
C GLU A 168 -26.96 -26.01 -16.03
N VAL A 169 -25.82 -26.19 -16.69
CA VAL A 169 -25.44 -25.48 -17.92
C VAL A 169 -24.70 -26.46 -18.85
N GLU A 170 -24.57 -26.10 -20.12
CA GLU A 170 -23.80 -26.87 -21.09
C GLU A 170 -22.35 -27.12 -20.60
N GLU A 171 -21.96 -28.40 -20.51
CA GLU A 171 -20.65 -28.84 -20.00
C GLU A 171 -19.47 -28.17 -20.75
N GLY A 172 -19.59 -27.98 -22.06
CA GLY A 172 -18.56 -27.31 -22.86
C GLY A 172 -18.42 -25.83 -22.53
N LEU A 173 -19.52 -25.14 -22.18
CA LEU A 173 -19.47 -23.76 -21.71
C LEU A 173 -18.85 -23.68 -20.32
N TYR A 174 -19.30 -24.55 -19.42
CA TYR A 174 -18.77 -24.64 -18.05
C TYR A 174 -17.26 -24.88 -18.04
N SER A 175 -16.79 -25.86 -18.82
CA SER A 175 -15.37 -26.22 -18.90
C SER A 175 -14.47 -25.08 -19.39
N ARG A 176 -14.94 -24.27 -20.36
CA ARG A 176 -14.19 -23.10 -20.83
C ARG A 176 -14.07 -22.02 -19.76
N PHE A 177 -15.15 -21.79 -19.00
CA PHE A 177 -15.13 -20.84 -17.90
C PHE A 177 -14.15 -21.28 -16.80
N VAL A 178 -14.22 -22.55 -16.36
CA VAL A 178 -13.29 -23.10 -15.36
C VAL A 178 -11.84 -23.01 -15.84
N ALA A 179 -11.56 -23.32 -17.11
CA ALA A 179 -10.22 -23.18 -17.67
C ALA A 179 -9.73 -21.72 -17.60
N SER A 180 -10.58 -20.74 -17.93
CA SER A 180 -10.22 -19.31 -17.90
C SER A 180 -9.91 -18.78 -16.50
N ILE A 181 -10.61 -19.26 -15.46
CA ILE A 181 -10.34 -18.84 -14.07
C ILE A 181 -9.15 -19.57 -13.43
N SER A 182 -8.70 -20.67 -14.03
CA SER A 182 -7.60 -21.50 -13.52
C SER A 182 -6.26 -21.23 -14.22
N GLU A 183 -6.19 -20.22 -15.11
CA GLU A 183 -4.93 -19.84 -15.76
C GLU A 183 -3.90 -19.34 -14.74
N GLU A 184 -2.62 -19.65 -14.99
CA GLU A 184 -1.49 -19.11 -14.24
C GLU A 184 -1.49 -17.56 -14.27
N ASP A 185 -0.96 -16.93 -13.22
CA ASP A 185 -1.04 -15.47 -13.04
C ASP A 185 -0.39 -14.69 -14.20
N ASP A 186 0.62 -15.25 -14.87
CA ASP A 186 1.30 -14.65 -16.02
C ASP A 186 0.43 -14.59 -17.28
N LYS A 187 -0.59 -15.45 -17.39
CA LYS A 187 -1.48 -15.58 -18.55
C LYS A 187 -2.90 -15.11 -18.27
N PHE A 188 -3.26 -14.96 -17.00
CA PHE A 188 -4.61 -14.63 -16.58
C PHE A 188 -5.13 -13.34 -17.22
N ASN A 189 -6.30 -13.41 -17.84
CA ASN A 189 -6.97 -12.26 -18.42
C ASN A 189 -8.43 -12.15 -17.99
N ILE A 190 -8.72 -11.17 -17.13
CA ILE A 190 -10.06 -10.94 -16.60
C ILE A 190 -11.11 -10.69 -17.70
N ARG A 191 -10.73 -10.13 -18.86
CA ARG A 191 -11.67 -9.90 -19.96
C ARG A 191 -12.15 -11.21 -20.58
N THR A 192 -11.25 -12.17 -20.75
CA THR A 192 -11.58 -13.52 -21.25
C THR A 192 -12.55 -14.22 -20.30
N VAL A 193 -12.27 -14.14 -18.99
CA VAL A 193 -13.14 -14.70 -17.95
C VAL A 193 -14.54 -14.06 -18.02
N LEU A 194 -14.63 -12.73 -18.11
CA LEU A 194 -15.90 -12.02 -18.20
C LEU A 194 -16.65 -12.31 -19.50
N GLU A 195 -15.95 -12.56 -20.60
CA GLU A 195 -16.55 -12.98 -21.87
C GLU A 195 -17.16 -14.38 -21.79
N GLU A 196 -16.50 -15.33 -21.14
CA GLU A 196 -17.09 -16.66 -20.88
C GLU A 196 -18.24 -16.56 -19.87
N TYR A 197 -18.07 -15.81 -18.78
CA TYR A 197 -19.13 -15.57 -17.79
C TYR A 197 -20.38 -14.97 -18.44
N ALA A 198 -20.23 -14.01 -19.36
CA ALA A 198 -21.35 -13.38 -20.05
C ALA A 198 -22.21 -14.34 -20.89
N LYS A 199 -21.69 -15.52 -21.26
CA LYS A 199 -22.40 -16.54 -22.05
C LYS A 199 -23.34 -17.41 -21.21
N PHE A 200 -23.23 -17.39 -19.88
CA PHE A 200 -24.12 -18.13 -19.00
C PHE A 200 -25.56 -17.56 -19.04
N PRO A 201 -26.59 -18.39 -18.78
CA PRO A 201 -27.95 -17.90 -18.61
C PRO A 201 -28.06 -16.97 -17.39
N VAL A 202 -28.97 -16.00 -17.41
CA VAL A 202 -29.18 -15.06 -16.30
C VAL A 202 -30.20 -15.61 -15.31
N PRO A 203 -29.96 -15.59 -13.98
CA PRO A 203 -28.75 -15.06 -13.32
C PRO A 203 -27.58 -16.06 -13.39
N ARG A 204 -26.42 -15.58 -13.83
CA ARG A 204 -25.25 -16.38 -14.24
C ARG A 204 -24.60 -17.10 -13.09
N ALA A 205 -24.45 -16.44 -11.94
CA ALA A 205 -23.76 -17.01 -10.78
C ALA A 205 -24.47 -18.26 -10.25
N LYS A 206 -25.78 -18.42 -10.50
CA LYS A 206 -26.55 -19.62 -10.16
C LYS A 206 -26.11 -20.88 -10.92
N HIS A 207 -25.43 -20.72 -12.05
CA HIS A 207 -24.94 -21.82 -12.89
C HIS A 207 -23.47 -22.20 -12.63
N ILE A 208 -22.83 -21.57 -11.63
CA ILE A 208 -21.41 -21.77 -11.34
C ILE A 208 -21.27 -22.56 -10.03
N GLN A 209 -20.48 -23.62 -10.00
CA GLN A 209 -20.28 -24.38 -8.77
C GLN A 209 -19.58 -23.52 -7.71
N PRO A 210 -19.90 -23.69 -6.41
CA PRO A 210 -19.44 -22.77 -5.38
C PRO A 210 -17.91 -22.54 -5.35
N GLU A 211 -17.10 -23.59 -5.43
CA GLU A 211 -15.63 -23.51 -5.45
C GLU A 211 -15.09 -22.62 -6.59
N HIS A 212 -15.72 -22.72 -7.77
CA HIS A 212 -15.34 -21.97 -8.96
C HIS A 212 -15.89 -20.54 -8.92
N LEU A 213 -17.04 -20.34 -8.26
CA LEU A 213 -17.60 -19.01 -8.02
C LEU A 213 -16.70 -18.21 -7.07
N GLU A 214 -16.25 -18.80 -5.96
CA GLU A 214 -15.36 -18.11 -5.03
C GLU A 214 -14.00 -17.83 -5.66
N THR A 215 -13.43 -18.78 -6.41
CA THR A 215 -12.21 -18.55 -7.20
C THR A 215 -12.39 -17.39 -8.18
N PHE A 216 -13.52 -17.35 -8.89
CA PHE A 216 -13.85 -16.27 -9.81
C PHE A 216 -13.96 -14.92 -9.09
N LEU A 217 -14.72 -14.84 -7.99
CA LEU A 217 -14.95 -13.60 -7.26
C LEU A 217 -13.68 -13.07 -6.60
N GLU A 218 -12.83 -13.96 -6.07
CA GLU A 218 -11.53 -13.59 -5.50
C GLU A 218 -10.63 -12.94 -6.55
N ARG A 219 -10.50 -13.57 -7.73
CA ARG A 219 -9.74 -12.98 -8.84
C ARG A 219 -10.42 -11.71 -9.35
N PHE A 220 -11.75 -11.68 -9.48
CA PHE A 220 -12.50 -10.52 -9.99
C PHE A 220 -12.32 -9.27 -9.10
N LYS A 221 -12.33 -9.42 -7.78
CA LYS A 221 -12.12 -8.34 -6.81
C LYS A 221 -10.78 -7.62 -7.02
N MET A 222 -9.74 -8.32 -7.48
CA MET A 222 -8.42 -7.74 -7.74
C MET A 222 -8.41 -6.81 -8.95
N TYR A 223 -9.34 -7.00 -9.90
CA TYR A 223 -9.41 -6.20 -11.13
C TYR A 223 -10.50 -5.13 -11.12
N CYS A 224 -11.33 -5.04 -10.08
CA CYS A 224 -12.48 -4.13 -10.04
C CYS A 224 -12.13 -2.66 -10.34
N LEU A 225 -10.98 -2.16 -9.88
CA LEU A 225 -10.55 -0.78 -10.13
C LEU A 225 -10.14 -0.51 -11.59
N TYR A 226 -9.85 -1.55 -12.38
CA TYR A 226 -9.48 -1.45 -13.80
C TYR A 226 -10.66 -1.71 -14.75
N LEU A 227 -11.83 -2.01 -14.20
CA LEU A 227 -13.06 -2.28 -14.94
C LEU A 227 -14.02 -1.09 -14.85
N SER A 228 -14.98 -1.04 -15.77
CA SER A 228 -16.02 0.00 -15.69
C SER A 228 -16.98 -0.30 -14.54
N PRO A 229 -17.49 0.72 -13.83
CA PRO A 229 -18.45 0.51 -12.74
C PRO A 229 -19.69 -0.28 -13.17
N GLU A 230 -20.12 -0.14 -14.43
CA GLU A 230 -21.27 -0.89 -14.96
C GLU A 230 -21.00 -2.39 -15.01
N LEU A 231 -19.77 -2.79 -15.36
CA LEU A 231 -19.38 -4.21 -15.39
C LEU A 231 -19.27 -4.77 -13.97
N VAL A 232 -18.66 -4.01 -13.06
CA VAL A 232 -18.52 -4.42 -11.65
C VAL A 232 -19.89 -4.60 -10.99
N ASN A 233 -20.77 -3.62 -11.16
CA ASN A 233 -22.13 -3.70 -10.64
C ASN A 233 -22.94 -4.82 -11.30
N LEU A 234 -22.71 -5.12 -12.59
CA LEU A 234 -23.39 -6.24 -13.26
C LEU A 234 -23.03 -7.58 -12.63
N VAL A 235 -21.76 -7.83 -12.33
CA VAL A 235 -21.31 -9.10 -11.73
C VAL A 235 -21.88 -9.26 -10.32
N PHE A 236 -21.72 -8.26 -9.46
CA PHE A 236 -22.25 -8.35 -8.09
C PHE A 236 -23.77 -8.36 -8.03
N GLN A 237 -24.46 -7.64 -8.94
CA GLN A 237 -25.92 -7.74 -9.04
C GLN A 237 -26.37 -9.13 -9.51
N ASP A 238 -25.61 -9.78 -10.40
CA ASP A 238 -25.92 -11.14 -10.85
C ASP A 238 -25.76 -12.18 -9.71
N VAL A 239 -24.79 -11.99 -8.82
CA VAL A 239 -24.67 -12.75 -7.56
C VAL A 239 -25.91 -12.55 -6.68
N ILE A 240 -26.33 -11.30 -6.49
CA ILE A 240 -27.54 -10.95 -5.70
C ILE A 240 -28.79 -11.56 -6.34
N ASP A 241 -28.95 -11.43 -7.65
CA ASP A 241 -30.09 -11.95 -8.41
C ASP A 241 -30.13 -13.49 -8.40
N SER A 242 -28.99 -14.15 -8.17
CA SER A 242 -28.89 -15.59 -7.97
C SER A 242 -29.34 -16.05 -6.58
N GLY A 243 -29.79 -15.13 -5.72
CA GLY A 243 -30.21 -15.41 -4.35
C GLY A 243 -29.05 -15.53 -3.36
N MET A 244 -27.86 -15.07 -3.74
CA MET A 244 -26.66 -15.07 -2.90
C MET A 244 -26.40 -13.66 -2.36
N MET A 245 -25.71 -13.56 -1.23
CA MET A 245 -25.28 -12.28 -0.67
C MET A 245 -23.87 -11.97 -1.13
N ILE A 246 -23.53 -10.68 -1.20
CA ILE A 246 -22.16 -10.21 -1.40
C ILE A 246 -21.48 -9.95 -0.05
N THR A 247 -20.19 -10.21 0.03
CA THR A 247 -19.40 -9.94 1.25
C THR A 247 -19.21 -8.44 1.45
N GLN A 248 -18.82 -8.05 2.66
CA GLN A 248 -18.50 -6.66 2.94
C GLN A 248 -17.32 -6.18 2.08
N GLU A 249 -16.29 -7.02 1.91
CA GLU A 249 -15.14 -6.72 1.05
C GLU A 249 -15.55 -6.50 -0.41
N GLU A 250 -16.41 -7.35 -0.97
CA GLU A 250 -16.92 -7.21 -2.33
C GLU A 250 -17.73 -5.93 -2.51
N LEU A 251 -18.56 -5.59 -1.52
CA LEU A 251 -19.31 -4.34 -1.51
C LEU A 251 -18.37 -3.13 -1.50
N VAL A 252 -17.35 -3.14 -0.64
CA VAL A 252 -16.30 -2.11 -0.59
C VAL A 252 -15.65 -1.98 -1.96
N ARG A 253 -15.18 -3.07 -2.59
CA ARG A 253 -14.54 -3.04 -3.92
C ARG A 253 -15.45 -2.48 -5.02
N SER A 254 -16.72 -2.87 -5.03
CA SER A 254 -17.72 -2.36 -5.99
C SER A 254 -17.90 -0.85 -5.87
N LEU A 255 -18.01 -0.38 -4.62
CA LEU A 255 -18.19 1.03 -4.29
C LEU A 255 -16.93 1.85 -4.59
N SER A 256 -15.73 1.32 -4.34
CA SER A 256 -14.45 1.93 -4.70
C SER A 256 -14.33 2.19 -6.21
N CYS A 257 -14.70 1.21 -7.04
CA CYS A 257 -14.71 1.37 -8.50
C CYS A 257 -15.63 2.52 -8.96
N THR A 258 -16.80 2.61 -8.33
CA THR A 258 -17.77 3.67 -8.61
C THR A 258 -17.25 5.05 -8.20
N LEU A 259 -16.59 5.17 -7.04
CA LEU A 259 -15.98 6.42 -6.58
C LEU A 259 -14.82 6.85 -7.48
N ALA A 260 -13.96 5.91 -7.89
CA ALA A 260 -12.84 6.19 -8.78
C ALA A 260 -13.29 6.74 -10.15
N SER A 261 -14.51 6.42 -10.57
CA SER A 261 -15.11 6.92 -11.82
C SER A 261 -15.95 8.19 -11.61
N SER A 262 -16.15 8.64 -10.38
CA SER A 262 -16.90 9.85 -10.06
C SER A 262 -15.97 11.06 -9.97
N GLU A 263 -16.29 12.15 -10.66
CA GLU A 263 -15.48 13.39 -10.61
C GLU A 263 -15.69 14.19 -9.32
N ASP A 264 -16.85 14.04 -8.67
CA ASP A 264 -17.23 14.77 -7.46
C ASP A 264 -17.66 13.81 -6.34
N PHE A 265 -17.06 14.00 -5.15
CA PHE A 265 -17.47 13.32 -3.91
C PHE A 265 -17.98 14.34 -2.89
N ASP A 266 -19.30 14.31 -2.67
CA ASP A 266 -20.02 15.23 -1.79
C ASP A 266 -20.75 14.51 -0.65
N GLU A 267 -21.38 15.29 0.22
CA GLU A 267 -22.09 14.75 1.39
C GLU A 267 -23.30 13.88 1.00
N ASN A 268 -23.95 14.17 -0.13
CA ASN A 268 -25.09 13.39 -0.58
C ASN A 268 -24.64 12.02 -1.08
N THR A 269 -23.54 11.95 -1.83
CA THR A 269 -22.88 10.71 -2.21
C THR A 269 -22.48 9.93 -0.96
N TYR A 270 -21.82 10.55 0.02
CA TYR A 270 -21.50 9.88 1.29
C TYR A 270 -22.74 9.28 1.98
N ARG A 271 -23.85 10.02 2.07
CA ARG A 271 -25.11 9.50 2.64
C ARG A 271 -25.67 8.31 1.86
N GLN A 272 -25.62 8.34 0.54
CA GLN A 272 -26.06 7.23 -0.30
C GLN A 272 -25.21 5.98 -0.04
N TYR A 273 -23.90 6.13 0.09
CA TYR A 273 -23.00 5.02 0.40
C TYR A 273 -23.32 4.42 1.77
N LYS A 274 -23.52 5.23 2.82
CA LYS A 274 -23.98 4.72 4.13
C LYS A 274 -25.31 3.96 4.03
N GLN A 275 -26.25 4.44 3.22
CA GLN A 275 -27.54 3.76 3.00
C GLN A 275 -27.38 2.41 2.30
N VAL A 276 -26.43 2.30 1.36
CA VAL A 276 -26.13 1.03 0.69
C VAL A 276 -25.50 0.03 1.69
N PHE A 277 -24.53 0.44 2.50
CA PHE A 277 -23.94 -0.43 3.53
C PHE A 277 -25.00 -0.95 4.51
N THR A 278 -25.76 -0.03 5.10
CA THR A 278 -26.82 -0.39 6.06
C THR A 278 -27.94 -1.21 5.43
N GLY A 279 -28.31 -0.93 4.17
CA GLY A 279 -29.28 -1.70 3.40
C GLY A 279 -28.83 -3.13 3.07
N SER A 280 -27.51 -3.35 2.97
CA SER A 280 -26.89 -4.67 2.80
C SER A 280 -26.64 -5.41 4.12
N GLY A 281 -26.99 -4.81 5.26
CA GLY A 281 -26.79 -5.40 6.59
C GLY A 281 -25.38 -5.24 7.15
N PHE A 282 -24.55 -4.37 6.55
CA PHE A 282 -23.18 -4.10 7.00
C PHE A 282 -23.05 -2.73 7.67
N GLU A 283 -22.19 -2.66 8.66
CA GLU A 283 -21.66 -1.40 9.18
C GLU A 283 -20.38 -1.02 8.43
N LEU A 284 -20.03 0.27 8.39
CA LEU A 284 -18.77 0.69 7.78
C LEU A 284 -17.60 0.19 8.64
N ASN A 285 -16.73 -0.62 8.05
CA ASN A 285 -15.46 -1.03 8.65
C ASN A 285 -14.35 -0.02 8.28
N VAL A 286 -13.14 -0.24 8.82
CA VAL A 286 -11.97 0.63 8.58
C VAL A 286 -11.64 0.77 7.08
N GLU A 287 -11.76 -0.31 6.29
CA GLU A 287 -11.53 -0.27 4.85
C GLU A 287 -12.55 0.60 4.12
N ALA A 288 -13.83 0.49 4.48
CA ALA A 288 -14.89 1.32 3.92
C ALA A 288 -14.69 2.80 4.26
N TYR A 289 -14.28 3.12 5.50
CA TYR A 289 -13.93 4.49 5.87
C TYR A 289 -12.72 5.00 5.08
N ASN A 290 -11.66 4.21 4.94
CA ASN A 290 -10.47 4.58 4.16
C ASN A 290 -10.81 4.84 2.69
N MET A 291 -11.63 4.02 2.06
CA MET A 291 -12.13 4.27 0.71
C MET A 291 -12.79 5.66 0.58
N LEU A 292 -13.69 5.99 1.50
CA LEU A 292 -14.42 7.26 1.47
C LEU A 292 -13.50 8.46 1.75
N LEU A 293 -12.52 8.29 2.66
CA LEU A 293 -11.49 9.29 2.93
C LEU A 293 -10.59 9.53 1.71
N THR A 294 -10.18 8.47 1.00
CA THR A 294 -9.45 8.58 -0.28
C THR A 294 -10.24 9.41 -1.30
N ALA A 295 -11.54 9.14 -1.44
CA ALA A 295 -12.39 9.92 -2.35
C ALA A 295 -12.46 11.41 -1.96
N CYS A 296 -12.49 11.72 -0.66
CA CYS A 296 -12.39 13.11 -0.17
C CYS A 296 -11.05 13.77 -0.51
N VAL A 297 -9.93 13.05 -0.40
CA VAL A 297 -8.60 13.58 -0.74
C VAL A 297 -8.54 13.92 -2.22
N VAL A 298 -8.99 13.00 -3.09
CA VAL A 298 -9.05 13.21 -4.55
C VAL A 298 -9.96 14.39 -4.91
N ALA A 299 -11.16 14.44 -4.32
CA ALA A 299 -12.12 15.54 -4.53
C ALA A 299 -11.73 16.85 -3.82
N ARG A 300 -10.62 16.87 -3.06
CA ARG A 300 -10.17 18.01 -2.23
C ARG A 300 -11.24 18.55 -1.27
N ASN A 301 -12.13 17.68 -0.79
CA ASN A 301 -13.27 18.05 0.05
C ASN A 301 -12.92 17.89 1.54
N SER A 302 -12.20 18.87 2.09
CA SER A 302 -11.72 18.85 3.48
C SER A 302 -12.84 18.81 4.52
N ALA A 303 -13.93 19.54 4.30
CA ALA A 303 -15.06 19.54 5.22
C ALA A 303 -15.71 18.16 5.36
N LEU A 304 -15.84 17.43 4.25
CA LEU A 304 -16.37 16.07 4.27
C LEU A 304 -15.36 15.08 4.87
N PHE A 305 -14.07 15.26 4.60
CA PHE A 305 -13.01 14.44 5.20
C PHE A 305 -13.08 14.46 6.73
N ASP A 306 -13.19 15.65 7.33
CA ASP A 306 -13.30 15.80 8.78
C ASP A 306 -14.58 15.18 9.35
N LYS A 307 -15.68 15.32 8.62
CA LYS A 307 -16.94 14.68 8.99
C LYS A 307 -16.83 13.16 8.99
N ILE A 308 -16.21 12.57 7.97
CA ILE A 308 -16.04 11.12 7.88
C ILE A 308 -15.14 10.61 9.00
N LEU A 309 -14.08 11.34 9.37
CA LEU A 309 -13.27 10.99 10.55
C LEU A 309 -14.05 11.06 11.86
N ALA A 310 -14.93 12.05 12.02
CA ALA A 310 -15.80 12.15 13.20
C ALA A 310 -16.78 10.96 13.25
N ASP A 311 -17.43 10.64 12.12
CA ASP A 311 -18.33 9.51 11.99
C ASP A 311 -17.61 8.17 12.30
N MET A 312 -16.36 8.00 11.84
CA MET A 312 -15.51 6.84 12.13
C MET A 312 -15.25 6.69 13.64
N ASN A 313 -14.92 7.79 14.31
CA ASN A 313 -14.72 7.81 15.76
C ASN A 313 -16.01 7.53 16.54
N GLU A 314 -17.14 8.12 16.13
CA GLU A 314 -18.46 7.89 16.74
C GLU A 314 -18.92 6.43 16.59
N ALA A 315 -18.59 5.81 15.46
CA ALA A 315 -18.82 4.38 15.22
C ALA A 315 -17.86 3.48 16.03
N GLY A 316 -16.85 4.04 16.71
CA GLY A 316 -15.85 3.29 17.47
C GLY A 316 -14.84 2.55 16.61
N VAL A 317 -14.78 2.84 15.30
CA VAL A 317 -13.84 2.22 14.37
C VAL A 317 -12.48 2.87 14.55
N GLN A 318 -11.46 2.04 14.81
CA GLN A 318 -10.10 2.52 15.02
C GLN A 318 -9.39 2.79 13.68
N PRO A 319 -8.58 3.86 13.58
CA PRO A 319 -7.74 4.10 12.41
C PRO A 319 -6.70 3.00 12.27
N ASN A 320 -6.43 2.60 11.03
CA ASN A 320 -5.27 1.76 10.71
C ASN A 320 -4.20 2.60 10.00
N ARG A 321 -3.11 1.94 9.59
CA ARG A 321 -2.01 2.54 8.84
C ARG A 321 -2.47 3.34 7.62
N THR A 322 -3.35 2.77 6.80
CA THR A 322 -3.93 3.47 5.64
C THR A 322 -4.70 4.72 6.07
N THR A 323 -5.44 4.68 7.18
CA THR A 323 -6.11 5.88 7.71
C THR A 323 -5.12 6.98 8.09
N PHE A 324 -3.99 6.63 8.73
CA PHE A 324 -2.96 7.62 9.09
C PHE A 324 -2.27 8.22 7.87
N GLN A 325 -1.98 7.43 6.85
CA GLN A 325 -1.46 7.93 5.57
C GLN A 325 -2.43 8.95 4.95
N LEU A 326 -3.72 8.62 4.88
CA LEU A 326 -4.74 9.54 4.36
C LEU A 326 -4.86 10.82 5.18
N MET A 327 -4.73 10.74 6.52
CA MET A 327 -4.69 11.94 7.38
C MET A 327 -3.45 12.81 7.09
N ALA A 328 -2.28 12.19 6.88
CA ALA A 328 -1.04 12.91 6.57
C ALA A 328 -1.15 13.62 5.21
N ASP A 329 -1.60 12.92 4.17
CA ASP A 329 -1.87 13.50 2.85
C ASP A 329 -2.87 14.65 2.94
N HIS A 330 -3.94 14.48 3.70
CA HIS A 330 -4.93 15.52 3.91
C HIS A 330 -4.33 16.77 4.56
N CYS A 331 -3.52 16.59 5.61
CA CYS A 331 -2.82 17.69 6.28
C CYS A 331 -1.82 18.38 5.35
N GLY A 332 -1.08 17.63 4.53
CA GLY A 332 -0.18 18.18 3.52
C GLY A 332 -0.91 19.04 2.49
N ASN A 333 -1.99 18.51 1.91
CA ASN A 333 -2.81 19.20 0.91
C ASN A 333 -3.48 20.48 1.44
N THR A 334 -3.86 20.48 2.72
CA THR A 334 -4.47 21.66 3.39
C THR A 334 -3.44 22.57 4.06
N ARG A 335 -2.17 22.16 4.10
CA ARG A 335 -1.07 22.81 4.84
C ARG A 335 -1.37 23.01 6.33
N ASP A 336 -2.10 22.07 6.94
CA ASP A 336 -2.37 22.07 8.38
C ASP A 336 -1.18 21.45 9.14
N THR A 337 -0.15 22.27 9.35
CA THR A 337 1.06 21.86 10.05
C THR A 337 0.78 21.39 11.48
N ASN A 338 -0.17 22.00 12.19
CA ASN A 338 -0.43 21.62 13.58
C ASN A 338 -1.00 20.21 13.71
N ARG A 339 -1.94 19.88 12.82
CA ARG A 339 -2.55 18.55 12.78
C ARG A 339 -1.58 17.50 12.27
N LEU A 340 -0.73 17.84 11.31
CA LEU A 340 0.38 16.98 10.88
C LEU A 340 1.35 16.67 12.02
N LEU A 341 1.75 17.68 12.82
CA LEU A 341 2.62 17.47 13.97
C LEU A 341 1.92 16.67 15.08
N ASN A 342 0.61 16.84 15.29
CA ASN A 342 -0.18 15.98 16.21
C ASN A 342 -0.17 14.52 15.74
N LEU A 343 -0.34 14.31 14.44
CA LEU A 343 -0.33 13.00 13.81
C LEU A 343 1.04 12.34 13.94
N LEU A 344 2.14 13.08 13.72
CA LEU A 344 3.50 12.59 13.92
C LEU A 344 3.81 12.29 15.38
N GLU A 345 3.42 13.15 16.32
CA GLU A 345 3.55 12.86 17.76
C GLU A 345 2.74 11.63 18.16
N MET A 346 1.56 11.45 17.57
CA MET A 346 0.76 10.26 17.78
C MET A 346 1.48 9.02 17.25
N ARG A 347 1.99 9.05 16.01
CA ARG A 347 2.65 7.92 15.36
C ARG A 347 4.02 7.57 15.94
N LEU A 348 4.81 8.55 16.37
CA LEU A 348 6.17 8.32 16.87
C LEU A 348 6.23 8.08 18.38
N VAL A 349 5.23 8.53 19.15
CA VAL A 349 5.30 8.54 20.62
C VAL A 349 4.17 7.77 21.30
N GLN A 350 2.94 7.83 20.78
CA GLN A 350 1.74 7.34 21.49
C GLN A 350 1.16 6.04 20.93
N ILE A 351 1.16 5.89 19.61
CA ILE A 351 0.77 4.68 18.90
C ILE A 351 1.96 4.29 18.03
N PRO A 352 2.92 3.53 18.56
CA PRO A 352 4.13 3.25 17.83
C PRO A 352 3.91 2.08 16.88
N LEU A 353 2.98 2.22 15.91
CA LEU A 353 2.85 1.29 14.79
C LEU A 353 4.10 1.35 13.93
N PHE A 354 4.34 0.23 13.28
CA PHE A 354 5.37 0.07 12.28
C PHE A 354 5.39 1.25 11.28
N LEU A 355 6.56 1.85 11.00
CA LEU A 355 6.72 2.85 9.95
C LEU A 355 7.29 2.22 8.69
N ASP A 356 6.45 2.15 7.67
CA ASP A 356 6.81 1.60 6.37
C ASP A 356 7.28 2.70 5.40
N PRO A 357 7.87 2.35 4.24
CA PRO A 357 8.36 3.33 3.27
C PRO A 357 7.28 4.23 2.71
N ASN A 358 6.08 3.70 2.48
CA ASN A 358 4.94 4.45 1.94
C ASN A 358 4.49 5.48 2.97
N GLU A 359 4.37 5.10 4.23
CA GLU A 359 4.04 6.03 5.31
C GLU A 359 5.15 7.07 5.52
N ILE A 360 6.43 6.67 5.51
CA ILE A 360 7.58 7.60 5.55
C ILE A 360 7.51 8.61 4.40
N ALA A 361 7.27 8.14 3.17
CA ALA A 361 7.15 8.99 1.98
C ALA A 361 5.96 9.95 2.08
N THR A 362 4.81 9.45 2.54
CA THR A 362 3.58 10.22 2.73
C THR A 362 3.80 11.33 3.76
N PHE A 363 4.40 11.01 4.91
CA PHE A 363 4.72 12.01 5.93
C PHE A 363 5.77 13.02 5.46
N ALA A 364 6.82 12.57 4.77
CA ALA A 364 7.82 13.46 4.19
C ALA A 364 7.17 14.45 3.19
N ASN A 365 6.29 13.96 2.32
CA ASN A 365 5.54 14.79 1.38
C ASN A 365 4.65 15.82 2.09
N ALA A 366 3.91 15.38 3.11
CA ALA A 366 3.07 16.28 3.90
C ALA A 366 3.88 17.35 4.62
N LEU A 367 5.05 16.99 5.17
CA LEU A 367 5.98 17.91 5.83
C LEU A 367 6.55 18.95 4.86
N LEU A 368 6.95 18.53 3.66
CA LEU A 368 7.43 19.44 2.61
C LEU A 368 6.35 20.43 2.18
N ASN A 369 5.11 19.96 1.99
CA ASN A 369 3.96 20.82 1.69
C ASN A 369 3.68 21.86 2.80
N CYS A 370 3.97 21.50 4.06
CA CYS A 370 3.90 22.40 5.21
C CYS A 370 5.13 23.30 5.38
N GLY A 371 6.19 23.13 4.58
CA GLY A 371 7.44 23.90 4.66
C GLY A 371 8.46 23.36 5.67
N GLU A 372 8.21 22.21 6.29
CA GLU A 372 9.08 21.59 7.32
C GLU A 372 10.18 20.72 6.69
N LYS A 373 11.04 21.35 5.87
CA LYS A 373 12.06 20.67 5.04
C LYS A 373 13.03 19.80 5.84
N GLN A 374 13.51 20.26 6.99
CA GLN A 374 14.48 19.50 7.78
C GLN A 374 13.85 18.27 8.43
N LEU A 375 12.64 18.40 9.00
CA LEU A 375 11.94 17.27 9.60
C LEU A 375 11.57 16.22 8.54
N ALA A 376 11.27 16.64 7.30
CA ALA A 376 11.08 15.72 6.18
C ALA A 376 12.36 14.94 5.85
N LYS A 377 13.53 15.61 5.83
CA LYS A 377 14.84 14.94 5.65
C LYS A 377 15.11 13.95 6.79
N ASP A 378 14.82 14.33 8.04
CA ASP A 378 15.04 13.47 9.21
C ASP A 378 14.09 12.25 9.20
N MET A 379 12.84 12.42 8.76
CA MET A 379 11.85 11.33 8.63
C MET A 379 12.33 10.21 7.68
N VAL A 380 13.12 10.56 6.66
CA VAL A 380 13.68 9.58 5.72
C VAL A 380 15.06 9.10 6.14
N GLY A 381 15.93 10.01 6.59
CA GLY A 381 17.32 9.69 6.91
C GLY A 381 17.51 8.90 8.21
N VAL A 382 16.73 9.19 9.25
CA VAL A 382 16.90 8.52 10.56
C VAL A 382 16.60 7.02 10.49
N PRO A 383 15.48 6.55 9.92
CA PRO A 383 15.22 5.12 9.80
C PRO A 383 16.35 4.36 9.09
N LEU A 384 16.97 4.98 8.09
CA LEU A 384 18.07 4.40 7.35
C LEU A 384 19.38 4.37 8.14
N LEU A 385 19.65 5.39 8.95
CA LEU A 385 20.78 5.34 9.89
C LEU A 385 20.58 4.25 10.94
N VAL A 386 19.35 4.10 11.46
CA VAL A 386 19.01 3.02 12.40
C VAL A 386 19.23 1.65 11.76
N ARG A 387 18.88 1.46 10.48
CA ARG A 387 19.20 0.24 9.72
C ARG A 387 20.67 -0.11 9.82
N ASP A 388 21.52 0.83 9.43
CA ASP A 388 22.94 0.55 9.30
C ASP A 388 23.54 0.19 10.65
N LEU A 389 23.14 0.90 11.70
CA LEU A 389 23.52 0.56 13.07
C LEU A 389 23.03 -0.85 13.45
N CYS A 390 21.81 -1.25 13.09
CA CYS A 390 21.29 -2.60 13.32
C CYS A 390 22.07 -3.67 12.53
N ILE A 391 22.36 -3.45 11.25
CA ILE A 391 23.12 -4.37 10.40
C ILE A 391 24.51 -4.59 10.99
N HIS A 392 25.22 -3.51 11.32
CA HIS A 392 26.56 -3.60 11.89
C HIS A 392 26.56 -4.22 13.28
N HIS A 393 25.57 -3.90 14.12
CA HIS A 393 25.46 -4.45 15.47
C HIS A 393 25.18 -5.96 15.48
N ASN A 394 24.33 -6.43 14.58
CA ASN A 394 23.90 -7.82 14.51
C ASN A 394 24.71 -8.66 13.51
N GLU A 395 25.77 -8.10 12.91
CA GLU A 395 26.63 -8.76 11.90
C GLU A 395 25.82 -9.37 10.74
N LEU A 396 24.78 -8.67 10.28
CA LEU A 396 23.90 -9.14 9.21
C LEU A 396 24.60 -9.04 7.84
N ASP A 397 24.45 -10.08 7.02
CA ASP A 397 24.98 -10.08 5.67
C ASP A 397 24.07 -9.27 4.73
N VAL A 398 24.59 -8.17 4.19
CA VAL A 398 23.85 -7.26 3.30
C VAL A 398 23.81 -7.80 1.86
N SER A 399 24.68 -8.76 1.52
CA SER A 399 24.84 -9.26 0.15
C SER A 399 23.70 -10.17 -0.35
N SER A 400 22.78 -10.56 0.53
CA SER A 400 21.60 -11.36 0.16
C SER A 400 20.39 -10.52 -0.27
N TYR A 401 20.46 -9.19 -0.17
CA TYR A 401 19.36 -8.31 -0.58
C TYR A 401 19.56 -7.87 -2.04
N ASP A 402 19.01 -8.64 -2.99
CA ASP A 402 19.00 -8.25 -4.40
C ASP A 402 18.02 -7.09 -4.61
N GLU A 403 18.55 -5.91 -4.98
CA GLU A 403 17.77 -4.69 -5.24
C GLU A 403 16.76 -4.86 -6.39
N ASN A 404 16.98 -5.83 -7.30
CA ASN A 404 16.22 -6.06 -8.53
C ASN A 404 15.27 -7.27 -8.47
N SER A 405 15.41 -8.11 -7.45
CA SER A 405 14.53 -9.24 -7.23
C SER A 405 13.17 -8.72 -6.79
N LEU A 406 12.22 -8.65 -7.72
CA LEU A 406 10.81 -8.43 -7.40
C LEU A 406 10.35 -9.47 -6.36
N GLU A 407 10.89 -10.69 -6.43
CA GLU A 407 10.71 -11.76 -5.44
C GLU A 407 11.23 -11.36 -4.06
N ASP A 408 12.40 -10.74 -3.87
CA ASP A 408 12.87 -10.30 -2.55
C ASP A 408 12.17 -9.03 -2.05
N GLN A 409 11.66 -8.19 -2.96
CA GLN A 409 10.71 -7.11 -2.65
C GLN A 409 9.32 -7.65 -2.26
N LEU A 410 8.93 -8.83 -2.76
CA LEU A 410 7.65 -9.51 -2.52
C LEU A 410 7.72 -10.54 -1.37
N HIS A 411 8.91 -11.07 -1.05
CA HIS A 411 9.16 -12.05 0.01
C HIS A 411 9.26 -11.41 1.40
N MET A 412 9.37 -10.09 1.48
CA MET A 412 9.30 -9.32 2.73
C MET A 412 7.94 -8.67 2.95
N ILE A 413 6.86 -9.43 2.69
CA ILE A 413 5.47 -9.28 3.20
C ILE A 413 4.42 -8.91 2.12
N PRO A 414 3.32 -9.68 1.97
CA PRO A 414 2.16 -9.31 1.20
C PRO A 414 1.62 -7.92 1.58
N TYR A 415 1.38 -7.08 0.58
CA TYR A 415 1.30 -5.62 0.70
C TYR A 415 0.37 -5.02 1.77
N HIS A 416 -0.57 -5.76 2.36
CA HIS A 416 -1.50 -5.18 3.35
C HIS A 416 -1.91 -6.13 4.50
N SER A 417 -1.90 -7.46 4.33
CA SER A 417 -2.47 -8.35 5.34
C SER A 417 -1.54 -8.59 6.55
N PRO A 418 -0.25 -8.93 6.40
CA PRO A 418 0.57 -9.28 7.57
C PRO A 418 1.13 -8.08 8.33
N LEU A 419 1.28 -6.91 7.68
CA LEU A 419 1.71 -5.68 8.35
C LEU A 419 0.62 -5.13 9.28
N ASP A 420 -0.62 -5.04 8.79
CA ASP A 420 -1.76 -4.62 9.61
C ASP A 420 -1.97 -5.63 10.76
N MET A 421 -1.73 -6.92 10.53
CA MET A 421 -1.75 -7.93 11.58
C MET A 421 -0.64 -7.73 12.60
N PHE A 422 0.62 -7.57 12.16
CA PHE A 422 1.74 -7.29 13.06
C PHE A 422 1.48 -6.09 13.98
N ASP A 423 0.86 -5.06 13.41
CA ASP A 423 0.42 -3.86 14.11
C ASP A 423 -0.58 -4.16 15.24
N PHE A 424 -1.46 -5.15 15.08
CA PHE A 424 -2.36 -5.63 16.14
C PHE A 424 -1.67 -6.55 17.17
N LEU A 425 -0.65 -7.33 16.77
CA LEU A 425 -0.05 -8.37 17.61
C LEU A 425 1.05 -7.88 18.54
N THR A 426 1.62 -6.71 18.30
CA THR A 426 2.79 -6.24 19.06
C THR A 426 2.38 -5.11 20.00
N ARG A 427 2.56 -5.33 21.32
CA ARG A 427 2.12 -4.38 22.37
C ARG A 427 3.12 -3.23 22.61
N ASP A 428 4.39 -3.45 22.30
CA ASP A 428 5.51 -2.52 22.51
C ASP A 428 6.30 -2.33 21.20
N GLN A 429 5.64 -1.78 20.20
CA GLN A 429 6.23 -1.66 18.86
C GLN A 429 7.18 -0.45 18.81
N ARG A 430 8.34 -0.65 18.19
CA ARG A 430 9.37 0.36 17.90
C ARG A 430 10.08 0.04 16.58
N LEU A 431 9.45 -0.74 15.72
CA LEU A 431 10.12 -1.30 14.55
C LEU A 431 9.99 -0.35 13.36
N PHE A 432 11.13 0.02 12.79
CA PHE A 432 11.24 0.55 11.44
C PHE A 432 11.70 -0.62 10.57
N MET A 433 11.07 -0.88 9.41
CA MET A 433 11.62 -1.91 8.53
C MET A 433 12.60 -1.18 7.66
N PHE A 434 13.74 -1.82 7.58
CA PHE A 434 14.85 -1.27 6.87
C PHE A 434 14.80 -1.79 5.46
N TYR A 435 14.53 -0.88 4.53
CA TYR A 435 14.63 -1.19 3.13
C TYR A 435 16.08 -0.93 2.70
N PRO A 436 16.66 -1.77 1.83
CA PRO A 436 18.05 -1.62 1.42
C PRO A 436 18.29 -0.28 0.69
N VAL A 437 17.24 0.32 0.15
CA VAL A 437 17.28 1.45 -0.78
C VAL A 437 16.11 2.40 -0.53
N ILE A 438 16.30 3.70 -0.76
CA ILE A 438 15.17 4.64 -0.86
C ILE A 438 14.41 4.37 -2.17
N PRO A 439 13.13 3.99 -2.12
CA PRO A 439 12.38 3.70 -3.33
C PRO A 439 12.06 4.99 -4.12
N GLU A 440 11.84 4.85 -5.44
CA GLU A 440 11.71 5.95 -6.40
C GLU A 440 10.73 7.05 -5.97
N TRP A 441 9.49 6.67 -5.68
CA TRP A 441 8.46 7.55 -5.17
C TRP A 441 8.81 8.33 -3.89
N THR A 442 9.66 7.80 -2.99
CA THR A 442 10.11 8.56 -1.81
C THR A 442 11.10 9.65 -2.22
N PHE A 443 11.92 9.38 -3.24
CA PHE A 443 12.82 10.38 -3.81
C PHE A 443 12.07 11.43 -4.64
N ASP A 444 11.07 11.00 -5.42
CA ASP A 444 10.22 11.90 -6.22
C ASP A 444 9.59 12.99 -5.37
N VAL A 445 9.16 12.65 -4.15
CA VAL A 445 8.66 13.61 -3.17
C VAL A 445 9.62 14.78 -2.93
N PHE A 446 10.92 14.52 -2.78
CA PHE A 446 11.92 15.60 -2.62
C PHE A 446 12.23 16.30 -3.94
N ALA A 447 12.27 15.56 -5.04
CA ALA A 447 12.52 16.11 -6.36
C ALA A 447 11.42 17.10 -6.79
N GLU A 448 10.16 16.80 -6.53
CA GLU A 448 9.01 17.67 -6.84
C GLU A 448 9.02 18.97 -6.03
N HIS A 449 9.56 18.95 -4.81
CA HIS A 449 9.65 20.10 -3.92
C HIS A 449 10.99 20.85 -4.03
N ALA A 450 11.90 20.38 -4.87
CA ALA A 450 13.20 21.00 -5.05
C ALA A 450 13.07 22.32 -5.84
N GLU A 451 13.53 23.41 -5.24
CA GLU A 451 13.61 24.71 -5.91
C GLU A 451 14.86 24.81 -6.80
N SER A 452 15.87 23.97 -6.52
CA SER A 452 17.11 23.88 -7.27
C SER A 452 17.69 22.47 -7.24
N PHE A 453 18.52 22.15 -8.23
CA PHE A 453 19.27 20.88 -8.22
C PHE A 453 20.13 20.69 -6.96
N LYS A 454 20.56 21.79 -6.32
CA LYS A 454 21.33 21.75 -5.07
C LYS A 454 20.52 21.14 -3.93
N ASP A 455 19.21 21.38 -3.86
CA ASP A 455 18.36 20.83 -2.82
C ASP A 455 18.25 19.30 -2.95
N ILE A 456 18.22 18.81 -4.20
CA ILE A 456 18.24 17.38 -4.53
C ILE A 456 19.60 16.78 -4.18
N GLN A 457 20.68 17.46 -4.57
CA GLN A 457 22.05 17.04 -4.27
C GLN A 457 22.29 16.93 -2.76
N GLU A 458 21.78 17.86 -1.94
CA GLU A 458 21.88 17.75 -0.48
C GLU A 458 21.13 16.52 0.08
N VAL A 459 19.99 16.15 -0.51
CA VAL A 459 19.26 14.92 -0.13
C VAL A 459 20.07 13.70 -0.52
N VAL A 460 20.52 13.60 -1.77
CA VAL A 460 21.36 12.49 -2.27
C VAL A 460 22.65 12.35 -1.47
N GLN A 461 23.32 13.45 -1.15
CA GLN A 461 24.52 13.45 -0.32
C GLN A 461 24.26 13.00 1.10
N ASN A 462 23.14 13.40 1.70
CA ASN A 462 22.78 12.94 3.04
C ASN A 462 22.46 11.43 3.02
N VAL A 463 21.83 10.94 1.94
CA VAL A 463 21.56 9.52 1.71
C VAL A 463 22.87 8.74 1.57
N HIS A 464 23.80 9.19 0.73
CA HIS A 464 25.12 8.55 0.59
C HIS A 464 25.99 8.64 1.84
N ALA A 465 25.97 9.77 2.57
CA ALA A 465 26.74 9.96 3.79
C ALA A 465 26.33 8.99 4.91
N ASN A 466 25.11 8.44 4.83
CA ASN A 466 24.61 7.40 5.72
C ASN A 466 24.55 6.04 5.00
N SER A 467 25.45 5.75 4.05
CA SER A 467 25.61 4.44 3.40
C SER A 467 24.34 3.86 2.75
N ILE A 468 23.41 4.72 2.33
CA ILE A 468 22.20 4.32 1.65
C ILE A 468 22.43 4.31 0.14
N GLY A 469 22.09 3.18 -0.50
CA GLY A 469 21.99 3.11 -1.96
C GLY A 469 20.76 3.87 -2.44
N ILE A 470 20.90 4.57 -3.57
CA ILE A 470 19.75 5.02 -4.36
C ILE A 470 19.35 3.93 -5.34
N SER A 471 18.04 3.81 -5.60
CA SER A 471 17.54 2.81 -6.54
C SER A 471 17.90 3.20 -7.96
N ILE A 472 17.91 2.23 -8.84
CA ILE A 472 18.14 2.43 -10.27
C ILE A 472 17.17 3.49 -10.89
N PRO A 473 15.86 3.47 -10.58
CA PRO A 473 14.97 4.54 -11.03
C PRO A 473 15.29 5.91 -10.41
N VAL A 474 15.64 5.99 -9.13
CA VAL A 474 16.11 7.23 -8.48
C VAL A 474 17.34 7.79 -9.18
N ALA A 475 18.29 6.92 -9.51
CA ALA A 475 19.51 7.27 -10.21
C ALA A 475 19.22 7.86 -11.60
N THR A 476 18.29 7.25 -12.32
CA THR A 476 17.80 7.74 -13.62
C THR A 476 17.20 9.14 -13.47
N LYS A 477 16.32 9.31 -12.49
CA LYS A 477 15.63 10.58 -12.22
C LYS A 477 16.59 11.70 -11.81
N TYR A 478 17.57 11.41 -10.97
CA TYR A 478 18.59 12.38 -10.55
C TYR A 478 19.39 12.91 -11.76
N MET A 479 19.78 12.03 -12.68
CA MET A 479 20.46 12.39 -13.93
C MET A 479 19.57 13.22 -14.87
N GLU A 480 18.29 12.89 -14.98
CA GLU A 480 17.33 13.69 -15.75
C GLU A 480 17.20 15.11 -15.20
N LEU A 481 17.06 15.25 -13.88
CA LEU A 481 16.93 16.54 -13.20
C LEU A 481 18.20 17.37 -13.33
N PHE A 482 19.38 16.73 -13.28
CA PHE A 482 20.66 17.37 -13.59
C PHE A 482 20.68 17.92 -15.03
N TYR A 483 20.26 17.10 -16.01
CA TYR A 483 20.21 17.53 -17.42
C TYR A 483 19.25 18.70 -17.67
N GLN A 484 18.13 18.74 -16.95
CA GLN A 484 17.11 19.78 -17.09
C GLN A 484 17.58 21.15 -16.55
N ASP A 485 18.46 21.20 -15.55
CA ASP A 485 19.04 22.45 -15.02
C ASP A 485 20.17 22.99 -15.92
N ARG A 486 19.78 23.50 -17.09
CA ARG A 486 20.70 24.03 -18.12
C ARG A 486 21.64 25.14 -17.64
N ASN A 487 21.35 25.78 -16.51
CA ASN A 487 22.15 26.88 -15.98
C ASN A 487 23.33 26.41 -15.12
N ARG A 488 23.40 25.12 -14.77
CA ARG A 488 24.40 24.54 -13.86
C ARG A 488 25.10 23.29 -14.39
N LEU A 489 24.86 22.93 -15.64
CA LEU A 489 25.59 21.86 -16.32
C LEU A 489 27.09 22.18 -16.31
N ARG A 490 27.82 21.54 -15.38
CA ARG A 490 29.27 21.50 -15.36
C ARG A 490 29.80 20.08 -15.18
N MET A 491 30.93 19.77 -15.80
CA MET A 491 31.57 18.46 -15.79
C MET A 491 32.05 18.04 -14.40
N ASP A 492 32.46 18.97 -13.55
CA ASP A 492 32.82 18.69 -12.16
C ASP A 492 31.60 18.24 -11.34
N LEU A 493 30.44 18.86 -11.57
CA LEU A 493 29.18 18.46 -10.96
C LEU A 493 28.66 17.14 -11.54
N LEU A 494 28.76 16.94 -12.85
CA LEU A 494 28.41 15.66 -13.46
C LEU A 494 29.24 14.52 -12.87
N ARG A 495 30.55 14.72 -12.67
CA ARG A 495 31.39 13.71 -12.02
C ARG A 495 30.93 13.42 -10.61
N ASN A 496 30.69 14.43 -9.78
CA ASN A 496 30.17 14.20 -8.44
C ASN A 496 28.83 13.44 -8.46
N VAL A 497 27.91 13.82 -9.35
CA VAL A 497 26.63 13.13 -9.55
C VAL A 497 26.88 11.67 -10.00
N THR A 498 27.81 11.44 -10.90
CA THR A 498 28.10 10.11 -11.45
C THR A 498 28.85 9.22 -10.44
N ASP A 499 29.76 9.79 -9.67
CA ASP A 499 30.50 9.13 -8.57
C ASP A 499 29.54 8.79 -7.42
N GLU A 500 28.60 9.69 -7.11
CA GLU A 500 27.48 9.44 -6.17
C GLU A 500 26.60 8.28 -6.70
N LEU A 501 26.21 8.30 -7.98
CA LEU A 501 25.36 7.27 -8.61
C LEU A 501 26.01 5.90 -8.78
N LEU A 502 27.32 5.85 -9.01
CA LEU A 502 28.08 4.65 -9.37
C LEU A 502 29.00 4.16 -8.25
N GLY A 503 28.88 4.74 -7.05
CA GLY A 503 29.88 4.63 -5.99
C GLY A 503 30.01 3.26 -5.30
N SER A 504 29.20 2.23 -5.59
CA SER A 504 29.31 1.00 -4.78
C SER A 504 28.91 -0.37 -5.36
N THR A 505 28.32 -0.52 -6.55
CA THR A 505 27.98 -1.87 -7.08
C THR A 505 28.12 -2.01 -8.60
N GLN A 506 28.70 -3.13 -9.04
CA GLN A 506 28.89 -3.53 -10.45
C GLN A 506 27.57 -3.54 -11.26
N GLU A 507 26.46 -3.83 -10.58
CA GLU A 507 25.11 -3.85 -11.15
C GLU A 507 24.59 -2.46 -11.58
N LYS A 508 24.90 -1.39 -10.85
CA LYS A 508 24.48 -0.02 -11.19
C LYS A 508 25.25 0.53 -12.40
N ALA A 509 26.53 0.16 -12.50
CA ALA A 509 27.34 0.40 -13.69
C ALA A 509 26.76 -0.31 -14.92
N LEU A 510 26.37 -1.58 -14.75
CA LEU A 510 25.74 -2.38 -15.79
C LEU A 510 24.38 -1.80 -16.22
N TYR A 511 23.59 -1.28 -15.29
CA TYR A 511 22.33 -0.60 -15.61
C TYR A 511 22.56 0.66 -16.46
N LEU A 512 23.53 1.51 -16.09
CA LEU A 512 23.81 2.74 -16.82
C LEU A 512 24.20 2.50 -18.29
N ILE A 513 24.89 1.39 -18.58
CA ILE A 513 25.32 1.02 -19.95
C ILE A 513 24.31 0.13 -20.69
N SER A 514 23.42 -0.56 -19.98
CA SER A 514 22.40 -1.44 -20.58
C SER A 514 21.07 -0.72 -20.82
N ASN A 515 20.77 0.35 -20.06
CA ASN A 515 19.56 1.15 -20.24
C ASN A 515 19.74 2.20 -21.36
N PRO A 516 18.96 2.14 -22.45
CA PRO A 516 19.06 3.09 -23.56
C PRO A 516 18.80 4.55 -23.18
N GLN A 517 17.89 4.82 -22.23
CA GLN A 517 17.58 6.19 -21.79
C GLN A 517 18.76 6.83 -21.08
N MET A 518 19.47 6.04 -20.26
CA MET A 518 20.68 6.50 -19.57
C MET A 518 21.81 6.78 -20.55
N VAL A 519 22.03 5.89 -21.53
CA VAL A 519 23.03 6.10 -22.58
C VAL A 519 22.68 7.34 -23.41
N GLU A 520 21.41 7.57 -23.73
CA GLU A 520 20.94 8.78 -24.44
C GLU A 520 21.21 10.06 -23.63
N LEU A 521 20.94 10.05 -22.31
CA LEU A 521 21.25 11.16 -21.41
C LEU A 521 22.75 11.46 -21.38
N VAL A 522 23.61 10.44 -21.28
CA VAL A 522 25.08 10.59 -21.31
C VAL A 522 25.54 11.21 -22.63
N VAL A 523 25.00 10.77 -23.77
CA VAL A 523 25.33 11.34 -25.09
C VAL A 523 24.90 12.81 -25.18
N LYS A 524 23.69 13.15 -24.72
CA LYS A 524 23.19 14.54 -24.70
C LYS A 524 24.05 15.44 -23.81
N LEU A 525 24.43 14.98 -22.63
CA LEU A 525 25.32 15.68 -21.71
C LEU A 525 26.71 15.87 -22.34
N GLY A 526 27.29 14.83 -22.92
CA GLY A 526 28.59 14.90 -23.57
C GLY A 526 28.63 15.91 -24.72
N HIS A 527 27.61 15.93 -25.59
CA HIS A 527 27.49 16.96 -26.62
C HIS A 527 27.39 18.38 -26.06
N HIS A 528 26.65 18.56 -24.96
CA HIS A 528 26.56 19.85 -24.29
C HIS A 528 27.92 20.31 -23.75
N PHE A 529 28.67 19.41 -23.10
CA PHE A 529 29.97 19.74 -22.52
C PHE A 529 31.08 19.99 -23.55
N VAL A 530 30.97 19.36 -24.73
CA VAL A 530 31.81 19.72 -25.88
C VAL A 530 31.48 21.13 -26.39
N GLN A 531 30.19 21.52 -26.41
CA GLN A 531 29.76 22.85 -26.83
C GLN A 531 30.16 23.95 -25.84
N THR A 532 30.13 23.68 -24.53
CA THR A 532 30.55 24.62 -23.48
C THR A 532 32.06 24.66 -23.27
N GLY A 533 32.81 23.71 -23.85
CA GLY A 533 34.27 23.64 -23.77
C GLY A 533 34.81 22.96 -22.51
N GLU A 534 33.95 22.29 -21.74
CA GLU A 534 34.33 21.54 -20.53
C GLU A 534 34.80 20.11 -20.84
N LEU A 535 34.40 19.55 -21.99
CA LEU A 535 34.99 18.36 -22.60
C LEU A 535 35.86 18.74 -23.80
N PRO A 536 37.02 18.09 -24.00
CA PRO A 536 37.87 18.34 -25.16
C PRO A 536 37.15 17.90 -26.45
N ASN A 537 37.14 18.77 -27.46
CA ASN A 537 36.65 18.40 -28.80
C ASN A 537 37.76 17.69 -29.59
N ASP A 538 38.18 16.52 -29.10
CA ASP A 538 39.21 15.67 -29.71
C ASP A 538 38.61 14.43 -30.38
N ASP A 539 39.44 13.71 -31.14
CA ASP A 539 39.02 12.52 -31.87
C ASP A 539 38.49 11.41 -30.94
N VAL A 540 38.97 11.36 -29.69
CA VAL A 540 38.57 10.37 -28.68
C VAL A 540 37.14 10.64 -28.21
N THR A 541 36.86 11.88 -27.78
CA THR A 541 35.53 12.30 -27.31
C THR A 541 34.50 12.23 -28.43
N THR A 542 34.87 12.67 -29.62
CA THR A 542 34.00 12.62 -30.81
C THR A 542 33.66 11.19 -31.20
N ARG A 543 34.65 10.29 -31.17
CA ARG A 543 34.44 8.86 -31.45
C ARG A 543 33.53 8.22 -30.40
N ALA A 544 33.76 8.46 -29.11
CA ALA A 544 32.95 7.89 -28.03
C ALA A 544 31.47 8.30 -28.14
N LEU A 545 31.18 9.58 -28.37
CA LEU A 545 29.80 10.07 -28.55
C LEU A 545 29.14 9.50 -29.79
N THR A 546 29.87 9.41 -30.91
CA THR A 546 29.35 8.87 -32.17
C THR A 546 29.04 7.39 -32.06
N GLU A 547 29.89 6.61 -31.40
CA GLU A 547 29.69 5.18 -31.19
C GLU A 547 28.49 4.89 -30.28
N LEU A 548 28.36 5.63 -29.17
CA LEU A 548 27.19 5.51 -28.28
C LEU A 548 25.89 5.89 -28.97
N GLN A 549 25.88 6.97 -29.77
CA GLN A 549 24.70 7.38 -30.56
C GLN A 549 24.34 6.33 -31.62
N THR A 550 25.33 5.77 -32.31
CA THR A 550 25.11 4.73 -33.32
C THR A 550 24.50 3.47 -32.71
N GLU A 551 24.91 3.11 -31.50
CA GLU A 551 24.35 1.97 -30.76
C GLU A 551 22.92 2.20 -30.27
N LEU A 552 22.53 3.45 -29.97
CA LEU A 552 21.14 3.82 -29.71
C LEU A 552 20.27 3.68 -30.97
N ASP A 553 20.79 4.12 -32.12
CA ASP A 553 20.07 4.15 -33.40
C ASP A 553 19.82 2.75 -34.00
N ILE A 554 20.70 1.77 -33.71
CA ILE A 554 20.58 0.37 -34.18
C ILE A 554 19.47 -0.41 -33.43
N GLY A 555 18.96 0.15 -32.32
CA GLY A 555 17.96 -0.45 -31.45
C GLY A 555 18.60 -1.28 -30.33
N ALA A 556 18.07 -1.13 -29.12
CA ALA A 556 18.56 -1.67 -27.84
C ALA A 556 18.66 -3.21 -27.71
N ALA A 557 18.57 -3.97 -28.80
CA ALA A 557 18.32 -5.41 -28.79
C ALA A 557 19.55 -6.31 -28.57
N LEU A 558 20.73 -5.76 -28.30
CA LEU A 558 21.93 -6.56 -28.05
C LEU A 558 22.71 -6.01 -26.85
N ASN A 559 22.24 -6.34 -25.64
CA ASN A 559 23.06 -6.31 -24.42
C ASN A 559 24.04 -7.50 -24.42
N THR A 560 24.81 -7.67 -25.51
CA THR A 560 25.89 -8.65 -25.54
C THR A 560 27.06 -8.15 -24.70
N GLU A 561 27.80 -9.07 -24.09
CA GLU A 561 28.95 -8.76 -23.22
C GLU A 561 29.95 -7.80 -23.90
N ASP A 562 30.29 -8.05 -25.17
CA ASP A 562 31.19 -7.19 -25.95
C ASP A 562 30.63 -5.78 -26.24
N ALA A 563 29.30 -5.65 -26.36
CA ALA A 563 28.64 -4.36 -26.57
C ALA A 563 28.59 -3.57 -25.26
N LEU A 564 28.30 -4.23 -24.13
CA LEU A 564 28.31 -3.64 -22.80
C LEU A 564 29.73 -3.17 -22.42
N ASP A 565 30.74 -4.00 -22.65
CA ASP A 565 32.15 -3.63 -22.44
C ASP A 565 32.55 -2.41 -23.27
N LYS A 566 32.09 -2.33 -24.52
CA LYS A 566 32.36 -1.19 -25.39
C LYS A 566 31.65 0.08 -24.90
N ARG A 567 30.39 -0.02 -24.47
CA ARG A 567 29.67 1.10 -23.85
C ARG A 567 30.34 1.55 -22.56
N LEU A 568 30.74 0.62 -21.71
CA LEU A 568 31.44 0.90 -20.46
C LEU A 568 32.74 1.68 -20.73
N ARG A 569 33.55 1.26 -21.70
CA ARG A 569 34.77 1.98 -22.09
C ARG A 569 34.46 3.40 -22.58
N ASN A 570 33.46 3.57 -23.44
CA ASN A 570 33.09 4.87 -24.00
C ASN A 570 32.52 5.82 -22.94
N VAL A 571 31.65 5.33 -22.06
CA VAL A 571 31.08 6.07 -20.92
C VAL A 571 32.18 6.46 -19.92
N SER A 572 33.06 5.52 -19.56
CA SER A 572 34.19 5.78 -18.65
C SER A 572 35.12 6.86 -19.19
N SER A 573 35.39 6.82 -20.51
CA SER A 573 36.21 7.82 -21.19
C SER A 573 35.57 9.21 -21.19
N LEU A 574 34.24 9.32 -21.28
CA LEU A 574 33.53 10.61 -21.27
C LEU A 574 33.45 11.21 -19.87
N LEU A 575 33.31 10.36 -18.85
CA LEU A 575 33.14 10.79 -17.47
C LEU A 575 34.48 10.98 -16.73
N ASN A 576 35.60 10.47 -17.28
CA ASN A 576 36.89 10.32 -16.57
C ASN A 576 36.74 9.53 -15.26
N TYR A 577 35.83 8.55 -15.25
CA TYR A 577 35.63 7.64 -14.13
C TYR A 577 36.41 6.35 -14.41
N SER A 578 37.29 5.95 -13.49
CA SER A 578 37.84 4.59 -13.52
C SER A 578 36.95 3.69 -12.69
N PHE A 579 36.22 2.78 -13.34
CA PHE A 579 35.75 1.59 -12.66
C PHE A 579 37.01 0.80 -12.28
N GLU A 580 37.51 1.00 -11.06
CA GLU A 580 38.58 0.13 -10.55
C GLU A 580 38.07 -1.30 -10.63
N SER A 581 38.89 -2.17 -11.21
CA SER A 581 38.58 -3.56 -11.52
C SER A 581 38.10 -4.30 -10.26
N SER A 582 36.80 -4.61 -10.22
CA SER A 582 36.22 -5.69 -9.42
C SER A 582 35.36 -6.54 -10.32
#